data_AF-A0A7S2IUD2-F1
#
_entry.id   AF-A0A7S2IUD2-F1
#
_cell.length_a   1.000
_cell.length_b   1.000
_cell.length_c   1.000
_cell.angle_alpha   90.00
_cell.angle_beta   90.00
_cell.angle_gamma   90.00
#
_symmetry.space_group_name_H-M   'P 1'
#
loop_
_entity.id
_entity.type
_entity.pdbx_description
1 polymer ?
#
loop_
_entity_poly.entity_id
_entity_poly.type
_entity_poly.pdbx_seq_one_letter_code
_entity_poly.pdbx_strand_id
1 'polypeptide(L)'
;KAKFPRTLGLMLMVVGLPNVGKSTIINGLKSIAFSTARRQGQSSKLMQGVKWTLAKANNLPGLTRDVTFFQLTNQPRLYCYDTPGISLMKKRNDPERNTKLALLKTMPDHFAGEVYLADYLLYRLNRERCFHYVSELELPGPTDDIRFLVSHVSERLLHK
;
A
#
# COMPACT_ATOMS: atom_id res chain seq x y z
N LYS A 1 -1.17 -26.21 2.40
CA LYS A 1 -1.18 -26.36 0.92
C LYS A 1 -2.45 -25.71 0.37
N ALA A 2 -2.33 -24.61 -0.36
CA ALA A 2 -3.49 -23.94 -0.97
C ALA A 2 -4.11 -24.87 -2.04
N LYS A 3 -5.39 -25.22 -1.87
CA LYS A 3 -6.16 -25.99 -2.88
C LYS A 3 -6.61 -25.01 -3.96
N PHE A 4 -5.91 -24.99 -5.09
CA PHE A 4 -6.32 -24.19 -6.25
C PHE A 4 -7.60 -24.78 -6.88
N PRO A 5 -8.61 -23.95 -7.21
CA PRO A 5 -9.81 -24.45 -7.85
C PRO A 5 -9.49 -24.92 -9.28
N ARG A 6 -9.74 -26.21 -9.57
CA ARG A 6 -9.75 -26.76 -10.93
C ARG A 6 -11.03 -26.28 -11.63
N THR A 7 -11.01 -25.12 -12.26
CA THR A 7 -12.23 -24.52 -12.88
C THR A 7 -11.94 -23.87 -14.24
N LEU A 8 -12.90 -23.98 -15.17
CA LEU A 8 -13.00 -23.24 -16.45
C LEU A 8 -13.41 -21.77 -16.22
N GLY A 9 -12.63 -21.03 -15.46
CA GLY A 9 -12.90 -19.62 -15.11
C GLY A 9 -11.70 -18.71 -15.36
N LEU A 10 -11.96 -17.41 -15.46
CA LEU A 10 -10.91 -16.40 -15.56
C LEU A 10 -10.25 -16.23 -14.19
N MET A 11 -8.91 -16.23 -14.18
CA MET A 11 -8.11 -15.96 -13.00
C MET A 11 -7.48 -14.57 -13.11
N LEU A 12 -7.75 -13.74 -12.12
CA LEU A 12 -7.18 -12.41 -11.97
C LEU A 12 -6.22 -12.40 -10.78
N MET A 13 -5.06 -11.79 -10.96
CA MET A 13 -4.06 -11.60 -9.91
C MET A 13 -3.60 -10.15 -9.94
N VAL A 14 -3.64 -9.49 -8.78
CA VAL A 14 -3.19 -8.09 -8.64
C VAL A 14 -1.79 -8.08 -8.06
N VAL A 15 -0.79 -7.79 -8.89
CA VAL A 15 0.64 -7.82 -8.52
C VAL A 15 1.21 -6.41 -8.40
N GLY A 16 2.12 -6.21 -7.46
CA GLY A 16 2.88 -4.96 -7.30
C GLY A 16 3.57 -4.84 -5.95
N LEU A 17 4.33 -3.76 -5.77
CA LEU A 17 5.08 -3.45 -4.54
C LEU A 17 4.16 -3.37 -3.31
N PRO A 18 4.65 -3.60 -2.08
CA PRO A 18 3.88 -3.37 -0.86
C PRO A 18 3.29 -1.94 -0.81
N ASN A 19 2.15 -1.77 -0.15
CA ASN A 19 1.53 -0.46 0.13
C ASN A 19 1.12 0.43 -1.08
N VAL A 20 1.23 -0.04 -2.33
CA VAL A 20 0.72 0.67 -3.53
C VAL A 20 -0.82 0.65 -3.70
N GLY A 21 -1.57 0.24 -2.68
CA GLY A 21 -3.04 0.19 -2.75
C GLY A 21 -3.65 -1.07 -3.39
N LYS A 22 -2.89 -2.15 -3.60
CA LYS A 22 -3.41 -3.41 -4.16
C LYS A 22 -4.61 -3.96 -3.36
N SER A 23 -4.48 -3.98 -2.03
CA SER A 23 -5.56 -4.45 -1.15
C SER A 23 -6.78 -3.52 -1.21
N THR A 24 -6.58 -2.22 -1.45
CA THR A 24 -7.67 -1.25 -1.67
C THR A 24 -8.46 -1.58 -2.93
N ILE A 25 -7.77 -1.87 -4.05
CA ILE A 25 -8.42 -2.29 -5.31
C ILE A 25 -9.17 -3.61 -5.10
N ILE A 26 -8.51 -4.61 -4.49
CA ILE A 26 -9.10 -5.91 -4.18
C ILE A 26 -10.36 -5.75 -3.32
N ASN A 27 -10.31 -4.93 -2.26
CA ASN A 27 -11.46 -4.69 -1.38
C ASN A 27 -12.56 -3.87 -2.07
N GLY A 28 -12.22 -2.94 -2.97
CA GLY A 28 -13.18 -2.23 -3.80
C GLY A 28 -13.93 -3.18 -4.74
N LEU A 29 -13.21 -4.07 -5.43
CA LEU A 29 -13.80 -5.12 -6.26
C LEU A 29 -14.71 -6.05 -5.43
N LYS A 30 -14.29 -6.43 -4.21
CA LYS A 30 -15.13 -7.19 -3.28
C LYS A 30 -16.40 -6.44 -2.93
N SER A 31 -16.31 -5.15 -2.59
CA SER A 31 -17.45 -4.31 -2.23
C SER A 31 -18.48 -4.19 -3.36
N ILE A 32 -18.02 -3.98 -4.60
CA ILE A 32 -18.89 -3.91 -5.78
C ILE A 32 -19.55 -5.27 -6.04
N ALA A 33 -18.79 -6.36 -5.98
CA ALA A 33 -19.32 -7.71 -6.14
C ALA A 33 -20.41 -8.00 -5.09
N PHE A 34 -20.18 -7.64 -3.82
CA PHE A 34 -21.14 -7.81 -2.73
C PHE A 34 -22.38 -6.93 -2.87
N SER A 35 -22.22 -5.68 -3.27
CA SER A 35 -23.34 -4.74 -3.47
C SER A 35 -24.25 -5.19 -4.61
N THR A 36 -23.66 -5.67 -5.70
CA THR A 36 -24.39 -6.19 -6.87
C THR A 36 -25.14 -7.49 -6.52
N ALA A 37 -24.49 -8.35 -5.73
CA ALA A 37 -25.07 -9.55 -5.15
C ALA A 37 -26.31 -9.28 -4.28
N ARG A 38 -26.23 -8.31 -3.35
CA ARG A 38 -27.36 -7.95 -2.46
C ARG A 38 -28.56 -7.41 -3.24
N ARG A 39 -28.33 -6.65 -4.31
CA ARG A 39 -29.40 -6.08 -5.16
C ARG A 39 -30.16 -7.14 -5.97
N GLN A 40 -29.53 -8.28 -6.28
CA GLN A 40 -30.15 -9.34 -7.09
C GLN A 40 -30.91 -10.40 -6.25
N GLY A 41 -30.87 -10.30 -4.91
CA GLY A 41 -31.54 -11.26 -4.01
C GLY A 41 -30.91 -12.66 -4.00
N GLN A 42 -31.44 -13.58 -3.19
CA GLN A 42 -30.90 -14.95 -3.02
C GLN A 42 -30.87 -15.81 -4.31
N SER A 43 -31.51 -15.36 -5.39
CA SER A 43 -31.46 -16.01 -6.72
C SER A 43 -30.29 -15.55 -7.60
N SER A 44 -29.40 -14.68 -7.09
CA SER A 44 -28.23 -14.26 -7.86
C SER A 44 -27.32 -15.44 -8.17
N LYS A 45 -27.31 -15.86 -9.44
CA LYS A 45 -26.37 -16.86 -9.97
C LYS A 45 -24.91 -16.47 -9.68
N LEU A 46 -24.61 -15.19 -9.41
CA LEU A 46 -23.28 -14.66 -9.09
C LEU A 46 -22.72 -15.13 -7.73
N MET A 47 -23.56 -15.57 -6.79
CA MET A 47 -23.19 -15.73 -5.37
C MET A 47 -22.90 -17.14 -4.85
N GLN A 48 -23.08 -18.21 -5.62
CA GLN A 48 -22.82 -19.55 -5.10
C GLN A 48 -21.31 -19.75 -4.84
N GLY A 49 -20.90 -19.71 -3.56
CA GLY A 49 -19.55 -20.09 -3.10
C GLY A 49 -18.58 -18.96 -2.74
N VAL A 50 -19.01 -17.68 -2.73
CA VAL A 50 -18.11 -16.56 -2.38
C VAL A 50 -17.84 -16.53 -0.86
N LYS A 51 -16.61 -16.79 -0.43
CA LYS A 51 -16.19 -16.62 0.98
C LYS A 51 -16.15 -15.14 1.37
N TRP A 52 -16.86 -14.79 2.45
CA TRP A 52 -17.01 -13.44 3.02
C TRP A 52 -15.78 -12.93 3.77
N THR A 53 -14.58 -12.98 3.19
CA THR A 53 -13.35 -12.54 3.88
C THR A 53 -12.80 -11.28 3.25
N LEU A 54 -12.81 -10.18 4.00
CA LEU A 54 -12.16 -8.91 3.64
C LEU A 54 -10.64 -9.09 3.69
N ALA A 55 -9.91 -8.48 2.75
CA ALA A 55 -8.46 -8.45 2.84
C ALA A 55 -8.09 -7.46 3.97
N LYS A 56 -7.25 -7.89 4.93
CA LYS A 56 -6.75 -7.01 5.99
C LYS A 56 -5.90 -5.91 5.34
N ALA A 57 -6.37 -4.67 5.44
CA ALA A 57 -5.66 -3.49 4.94
C ALA A 57 -5.13 -2.69 6.13
N ASN A 58 -3.96 -3.07 6.67
CA ASN A 58 -3.18 -2.18 7.53
C ASN A 58 -1.94 -1.72 6.77
N ASN A 59 -1.48 -0.50 7.02
CA ASN A 59 -0.35 0.16 6.34
C ASN A 59 1.04 -0.48 6.63
N LEU A 60 1.09 -1.62 7.30
CA LEU A 60 2.35 -2.30 7.61
C LEU A 60 2.78 -3.19 6.42
N PRO A 61 3.98 -2.99 5.85
CA PRO A 61 4.48 -3.87 4.81
C PRO A 61 4.61 -5.31 5.33
N GLY A 62 4.19 -6.30 4.53
CA GLY A 62 4.30 -7.72 4.88
C GLY A 62 3.14 -8.32 5.69
N LEU A 63 1.99 -7.64 5.77
CA LEU A 63 0.81 -8.13 6.48
C LEU A 63 0.07 -9.27 5.76
N THR A 64 -0.07 -9.17 4.43
CA THR A 64 -0.64 -10.26 3.62
C THR A 64 0.41 -11.35 3.51
N ARG A 65 0.36 -12.35 4.38
CA ARG A 65 1.32 -13.48 4.41
C ARG A 65 0.81 -14.71 3.65
N ASP A 66 -0.50 -14.80 3.44
CA ASP A 66 -1.16 -15.92 2.77
C ASP A 66 -1.80 -15.50 1.45
N VAL A 67 -1.57 -16.30 0.40
CA VAL A 67 -2.29 -16.15 -0.87
C VAL A 67 -3.70 -16.69 -0.70
N THR A 68 -4.69 -15.81 -0.64
CA THR A 68 -6.10 -16.20 -0.61
C THR A 68 -6.73 -15.98 -1.97
N PHE A 69 -7.71 -16.82 -2.34
CA PHE A 69 -8.49 -16.61 -3.56
C PHE A 69 -9.95 -16.37 -3.19
N PHE A 70 -10.61 -15.50 -3.94
CA PHE A 70 -12.04 -15.23 -3.78
C PHE A 70 -12.70 -15.11 -5.14
N GLN A 71 -13.97 -15.50 -5.21
CA GLN A 71 -14.74 -15.45 -6.45
C GLN A 71 -15.46 -14.10 -6.55
N LEU A 72 -15.29 -13.41 -7.68
CA LEU A 72 -15.89 -12.10 -7.96
C LEU A 72 -17.24 -12.23 -8.68
N THR A 73 -17.34 -13.16 -9.63
CA THR A 73 -18.57 -13.47 -10.36
C THR A 73 -18.61 -14.97 -10.68
N ASN A 74 -19.81 -15.51 -10.85
CA ASN A 74 -20.03 -16.90 -11.25
C ASN A 74 -20.43 -17.04 -12.73
N GLN A 75 -20.85 -15.95 -13.38
CA GLN A 75 -21.23 -15.92 -14.80
C GLN A 75 -20.78 -14.60 -15.44
N PRO A 76 -19.63 -14.57 -16.14
CA PRO A 76 -18.62 -15.63 -16.25
C PRO A 76 -17.91 -15.91 -14.91
N ARG A 77 -17.33 -17.10 -14.72
CA ARG A 77 -16.60 -17.42 -13.47
C ARG A 77 -15.30 -16.61 -13.41
N LEU A 78 -15.18 -15.70 -12.45
CA LEU A 78 -13.98 -14.89 -12.22
C LEU A 78 -13.47 -15.07 -10.79
N TYR A 79 -12.19 -15.40 -10.67
CA TYR A 79 -11.51 -15.55 -9.38
C TYR A 79 -10.40 -14.50 -9.27
N CYS A 80 -10.26 -13.89 -8.10
CA CYS A 80 -9.18 -12.96 -7.79
C CYS A 80 -8.27 -13.55 -6.71
N TYR A 81 -6.97 -13.53 -6.97
CA TYR A 81 -5.93 -13.85 -5.99
C TYR A 81 -5.52 -12.59 -5.23
N ASP A 82 -5.61 -12.67 -3.90
CA ASP A 82 -4.96 -11.73 -3.00
C ASP A 82 -3.53 -12.19 -2.78
N THR A 83 -2.60 -11.58 -3.50
CA THR A 83 -1.17 -11.87 -3.34
C THR A 83 -0.53 -10.89 -2.37
N PRO A 84 0.39 -11.35 -1.50
CA PRO A 84 1.31 -10.49 -0.77
C PRO A 84 1.96 -9.46 -1.69
N GLY A 85 2.25 -8.25 -1.18
CA GLY A 85 3.08 -7.30 -1.90
C GLY A 85 4.39 -7.98 -2.33
N ILE A 86 4.62 -8.11 -3.63
CA ILE A 86 5.84 -8.73 -4.15
C ILE A 86 6.95 -7.71 -3.95
N SER A 87 7.72 -7.90 -2.89
CA SER A 87 8.86 -7.04 -2.61
C SER A 87 10.04 -7.47 -3.49
N LEU A 88 10.43 -6.62 -4.43
CA LEU A 88 11.53 -6.85 -5.37
C LEU A 88 12.92 -6.69 -4.70
N MET A 89 13.06 -7.11 -3.44
CA MET A 89 14.25 -6.93 -2.57
C MET A 89 15.54 -7.54 -3.13
N LYS A 90 15.50 -8.23 -4.28
CA LYS A 90 16.66 -8.91 -4.86
C LYS A 90 17.67 -7.98 -5.55
N LYS A 91 17.35 -6.70 -5.80
CA LYS A 91 18.32 -5.71 -6.30
C LYS A 91 18.83 -4.82 -5.16
N ARG A 92 19.65 -5.41 -4.27
CA ARG A 92 20.24 -4.76 -3.08
C ARG A 92 21.25 -3.63 -3.35
N ASN A 93 21.58 -3.31 -4.61
CA ASN A 93 22.73 -2.46 -4.94
C ASN A 93 22.43 -1.00 -5.31
N ASP A 94 21.20 -0.52 -5.11
CA ASP A 94 20.86 0.88 -5.40
C ASP A 94 20.35 1.60 -4.14
N PRO A 95 21.24 2.30 -3.42
CA PRO A 95 20.87 3.05 -2.22
C PRO A 95 19.78 4.09 -2.49
N GLU A 96 19.86 4.85 -3.59
CA GLU A 96 18.90 5.92 -3.87
C GLU A 96 17.49 5.35 -4.11
N ARG A 97 17.38 4.25 -4.87
CA ARG A 97 16.09 3.57 -5.07
C ARG A 97 15.54 3.03 -3.76
N ASN A 98 16.38 2.45 -2.91
CA ASN A 98 15.95 1.90 -1.64
C ASN A 98 15.44 3.00 -0.69
N THR A 99 16.11 4.16 -0.65
CA THR A 99 15.67 5.33 0.13
C THR A 99 14.32 5.85 -0.36
N LYS A 100 14.12 5.95 -1.67
CA LYS A 100 12.80 6.32 -2.25
C LYS A 100 11.71 5.32 -1.90
N LEU A 101 12.01 4.01 -1.98
CA LEU A 101 11.05 2.96 -1.65
C LEU A 101 10.68 2.94 -0.16
N ALA A 102 11.63 3.22 0.72
CA ALA A 102 11.39 3.42 2.15
C ALA A 102 10.53 4.66 2.42
N LEU A 103 10.83 5.81 1.80
CA LEU A 103 9.98 7.01 1.91
C LEU A 103 8.53 6.78 1.48
N LEU A 104 8.32 5.96 0.46
CA LEU A 104 6.98 5.57 -0.02
C LEU A 104 6.31 4.50 0.87
N LYS A 105 6.91 4.16 2.03
CA LYS A 105 6.48 3.09 2.95
C LYS A 105 6.33 1.73 2.26
N THR A 106 7.02 1.49 1.15
CA THR A 106 7.00 0.20 0.45
C THR A 106 8.04 -0.79 1.01
N MET A 107 8.98 -0.26 1.80
CA MET A 107 9.99 -0.98 2.56
C MET A 107 9.97 -0.47 4.01
N PRO A 108 10.32 -1.28 5.02
CA PRO A 108 10.39 -0.80 6.40
C PRO A 108 11.48 0.27 6.60
N ASP A 109 11.12 1.35 7.29
CA ASP A 109 11.96 2.56 7.45
C ASP A 109 13.29 2.29 8.19
N HIS A 110 13.29 1.32 9.12
CA HIS A 110 14.48 0.94 9.89
C HIS A 110 15.65 0.41 9.05
N PHE A 111 15.42 -0.04 7.82
CA PHE A 111 16.50 -0.49 6.94
C PHE A 111 17.33 0.66 6.34
N ALA A 112 16.78 1.88 6.29
CA ALA A 112 17.45 3.05 5.72
C ALA A 112 17.88 4.06 6.80
N GLY A 113 17.26 4.03 7.99
CA GLY A 113 17.50 4.97 9.07
C GLY A 113 16.57 6.18 8.97
N GLU A 114 15.80 6.45 10.01
CA GLU A 114 14.72 7.46 10.00
C GLU A 114 15.25 8.88 9.77
N VAL A 115 16.35 9.25 10.44
CA VAL A 115 16.99 10.56 10.26
C VAL A 115 17.53 10.72 8.84
N TYR A 116 18.11 9.66 8.27
CA TYR A 116 18.62 9.67 6.90
C TYR A 116 17.49 9.78 5.87
N LEU A 117 16.36 9.12 6.10
CA LEU A 117 15.17 9.26 5.26
C LEU A 117 14.61 10.68 5.29
N ALA A 118 14.53 11.28 6.49
CA ALA A 118 14.05 12.64 6.67
C ALA A 118 14.97 13.66 5.99
N ASP A 119 16.29 13.50 6.14
CA ASP A 119 17.30 14.33 5.48
C ASP A 119 17.24 14.20 3.95
N TYR A 120 17.14 12.97 3.43
CA TYR A 120 16.98 12.74 1.99
C TYR A 120 15.69 13.39 1.45
N LEU A 121 14.57 13.33 2.20
CA LEU A 121 13.33 13.99 1.81
C LEU A 121 13.50 15.51 1.77
N LEU A 122 14.13 16.11 2.78
CA LEU A 122 14.41 17.55 2.82
C LEU A 122 15.25 17.99 1.62
N TYR A 123 16.36 17.27 1.37
CA TYR A 123 17.20 17.47 0.19
C TYR A 123 16.40 17.43 -1.11
N ARG A 124 15.50 16.44 -1.28
CA ARG A 124 14.66 16.31 -2.48
C ARG A 124 13.68 17.47 -2.62
N LEU A 125 13.03 17.89 -1.54
CA LEU A 125 12.08 19.02 -1.57
C LEU A 125 12.80 20.32 -1.94
N ASN A 126 13.96 20.59 -1.35
CA ASN A 126 14.75 21.77 -1.64
C ASN A 126 15.22 21.79 -3.10
N ARG A 127 15.74 20.65 -3.59
CA ARG A 127 16.23 20.51 -4.97
C ARG A 127 15.15 20.75 -6.02
N GLU A 128 13.94 20.26 -5.80
CA GLU A 128 12.80 20.44 -6.72
C GLU A 128 12.07 21.79 -6.49
N ARG A 129 12.57 22.65 -5.60
CA ARG A 129 11.96 23.93 -5.19
C ARG A 129 10.55 23.79 -4.61
N CYS A 130 10.26 22.65 -3.98
CA CYS A 130 9.01 22.36 -3.30
C CYS A 130 9.03 22.91 -1.87
N PHE A 131 8.83 24.22 -1.70
CA PHE A 131 8.92 24.89 -0.41
C PHE A 131 7.62 24.94 0.41
N HIS A 132 6.58 24.20 0.02
CA HIS A 132 5.32 24.13 0.79
C HIS A 132 5.54 23.65 2.23
N TYR A 133 6.58 22.85 2.48
CA TYR A 133 6.91 22.43 3.85
C TYR A 133 7.27 23.62 4.75
N VAL A 134 7.81 24.71 4.20
CA VAL A 134 8.18 25.92 4.95
C VAL A 134 6.93 26.59 5.51
N SER A 135 5.90 26.76 4.69
CA SER A 135 4.62 27.33 5.13
C SER A 135 3.87 26.39 6.06
N GLU A 136 3.81 25.09 5.72
CA GLU A 136 3.12 24.08 6.54
C GLU A 136 3.76 23.97 7.94
N LEU A 137 5.08 24.01 8.01
CA LEU A 137 5.85 23.91 9.25
C LEU A 137 6.09 25.26 9.94
N GLU A 138 5.60 26.39 9.39
CA GLU A 138 5.83 27.75 9.92
C GLU A 138 7.32 28.04 10.14
N LEU A 139 8.15 27.64 9.19
CA LEU A 139 9.59 27.90 9.21
C LEU A 139 9.88 29.31 8.69
N PRO A 140 10.95 29.98 9.16
CA PRO A 140 11.34 31.29 8.68
C PRO A 140 11.79 31.29 7.21
N GLY A 141 12.20 30.13 6.69
CA GLY A 141 12.64 29.92 5.33
C GLY A 141 13.01 28.47 5.06
N PRO A 142 13.38 28.13 3.81
CA PRO A 142 13.90 26.81 3.49
C PRO A 142 15.22 26.54 4.24
N THR A 143 15.41 25.31 4.68
CA THR A 143 16.59 24.87 5.44
C THR A 143 17.15 23.59 4.86
N ASP A 144 18.46 23.40 4.98
CA ASP A 144 19.16 22.14 4.65
C ASP A 144 19.77 21.48 5.89
N ASP A 145 19.52 22.01 7.10
CA ASP A 145 19.92 21.37 8.35
C ASP A 145 18.75 20.56 8.92
N ILE A 146 18.85 19.23 8.79
CA ILE A 146 17.85 18.30 9.31
C ILE A 146 17.69 18.39 10.83
N ARG A 147 18.74 18.70 11.59
CA ARG A 147 18.66 18.80 13.07
C ARG A 147 17.84 20.00 13.47
N PHE A 148 18.07 21.15 12.82
CA PHE A 148 17.25 22.34 13.00
C PHE A 148 15.78 22.05 12.68
N LEU A 149 15.51 21.38 11.54
CA LEU A 149 14.15 21.02 11.14
C LEU A 149 13.47 20.10 12.17
N VAL A 150 14.16 19.07 12.64
CA VAL A 150 13.63 18.13 13.65
C VAL A 150 13.36 18.82 14.98
N SER A 151 14.27 19.69 15.45
CA SER A 151 14.07 20.49 16.66
C SER A 151 12.83 21.38 16.54
N HIS A 152 12.70 22.11 15.43
CA HIS A 152 11.54 22.97 15.17
C HIS A 152 10.22 22.19 15.14
N VAL A 153 10.20 21.05 14.44
CA VAL A 153 9.02 20.18 14.41
C VAL A 153 8.69 19.63 15.79
N SER A 154 9.71 19.23 16.57
CA SER A 154 9.52 18.72 17.93
C SER A 154 8.89 19.76 18.85
N GLU A 155 9.40 21.00 18.85
CA GLU A 155 8.82 22.10 19.63
C GLU A 155 7.35 22.33 19.25
N ARG A 156 7.05 22.34 17.95
CA ARG A 156 5.70 22.59 17.48
C ARG A 156 4.71 21.48 17.80
N LEU A 157 5.18 20.23 17.84
CA LEU A 157 4.36 19.09 18.27
C LEU A 157 4.11 19.08 19.79
N LEU A 158 5.02 19.63 20.59
CA LEU A 158 4.82 19.79 22.04
C LEU A 158 3.84 20.91 22.39
N HIS A 159 3.70 21.91 21.53
CA HIS A 159 2.79 23.05 21.70
C HIS A 159 1.40 22.86 21.06
N LYS A 160 1.12 21.69 20.47
CA LYS A 160 -0.21 21.28 19.99
C LYS A 160 -0.86 20.33 20.99
#